data_AF-A0AAW6BP89-F1
#
_entry.id   AF-A0AAW6BP89-F1
#
_cell.length_a   1.000
_cell.length_b   1.000
_cell.length_c   1.000
_cell.angle_alpha   90.00
_cell.angle_beta   90.00
_cell.angle_gamma   90.00
#
_symmetry.space_group_name_H-M   'P 1'
#
loop_
_entity.id
_entity.type
_entity.pdbx_description
1 polymer ?
#
loop_
_entity_poly.entity_id
_entity_poly.type
_entity_poly.pdbx_seq_one_letter_code
_entity_poly.pdbx_strand_id
1 'polypeptide(L)'
;QAGADIIVVHLGLTTGGDISANTLYDLKSCIPIINACASAAKTIRNDIITLCHGGPILEPEDVAYIIAHCPNCHGFYGASSMERLPTEQAIKHTIQKFKEINRG
;
A
#
# COMPACT_ATOMS: atom_id res chain seq x y z
N GLN A 1 -7.39 -25.31 -7.61
CA GLN A 1 -7.78 -23.90 -7.33
C GLN A 1 -8.60 -23.88 -6.05
N ALA A 2 -8.49 -22.83 -5.22
CA ALA A 2 -9.10 -22.79 -3.89
C ALA A 2 -10.43 -21.99 -3.79
N GLY A 3 -10.84 -21.27 -4.85
CA GLY A 3 -12.11 -20.52 -4.86
C GLY A 3 -12.05 -19.15 -4.15
N ALA A 4 -10.90 -18.47 -4.17
CA ALA A 4 -10.77 -17.15 -3.55
C ALA A 4 -11.62 -16.08 -4.26
N ASP A 5 -12.28 -15.23 -3.47
CA ASP A 5 -13.05 -14.10 -4.00
C ASP A 5 -12.22 -12.86 -4.27
N ILE A 6 -11.18 -12.68 -3.45
CA ILE A 6 -10.23 -11.58 -3.55
C ILE A 6 -8.82 -12.16 -3.52
N ILE A 7 -7.95 -11.67 -4.42
CA ILE A 7 -6.51 -11.91 -4.39
C ILE A 7 -5.82 -10.59 -4.05
N VAL A 8 -5.04 -10.58 -2.97
CA VAL A 8 -4.21 -9.43 -2.60
C VAL A 8 -2.77 -9.72 -3.04
N VAL A 9 -2.29 -8.99 -4.05
CA VAL A 9 -0.91 -9.07 -4.53
C VAL A 9 -0.01 -8.33 -3.54
N HIS A 10 0.70 -9.09 -2.72
CA HIS A 10 1.60 -8.57 -1.69
C HIS A 10 3.01 -8.36 -2.24
N LEU A 11 3.52 -7.12 -2.19
CA LEU A 11 4.80 -6.71 -2.77
C LEU A 11 5.92 -6.61 -1.74
N GLY A 12 5.86 -7.44 -0.70
CA GLY A 12 6.76 -7.36 0.46
C GLY A 12 6.39 -6.28 1.47
N LEU A 13 7.24 -6.08 2.47
CA LEU A 13 7.01 -5.17 3.59
C LEU A 13 6.74 -3.74 3.10
N THR A 14 5.76 -3.07 3.70
CA THR A 14 5.50 -1.65 3.42
C THR A 14 6.67 -0.78 3.89
N THR A 15 7.23 0.03 2.99
CA THR A 15 8.19 1.09 3.32
C THR A 15 7.47 2.34 3.81
N GLY A 16 7.94 2.91 4.93
CA GLY A 16 7.45 4.20 5.44
C GLY A 16 7.44 4.26 6.98
N GLY A 17 7.47 5.47 7.54
CA GLY A 17 7.53 5.72 8.99
C GLY A 17 8.95 5.94 9.54
N ASP A 18 9.03 6.22 10.84
CA ASP A 18 10.30 6.51 11.55
C ASP A 18 11.20 5.25 11.65
N ILE A 19 10.67 4.05 11.41
CA ILE A 19 11.40 2.77 11.37
C ILE A 19 11.36 2.24 9.93
N SER A 20 12.30 2.68 9.10
CA SER A 20 12.36 2.29 7.69
C SER A 20 12.82 0.83 7.54
N ALA A 21 11.93 -0.07 7.12
CA ALA A 21 12.33 -1.30 6.46
C ALA A 21 12.72 -0.95 5.02
N ASN A 22 13.92 -1.32 4.55
CA ASN A 22 14.30 -1.10 3.15
C ASN A 22 13.51 -2.05 2.24
N THR A 23 12.76 -1.54 1.26
CA THR A 23 12.22 -2.37 0.17
C THR A 23 13.20 -2.47 -0.98
N LEU A 24 13.10 -3.58 -1.71
CA LEU A 24 13.86 -3.83 -2.94
C LEU A 24 13.21 -3.22 -4.19
N TYR A 25 12.01 -2.62 -4.06
CA TYR A 25 11.16 -2.24 -5.20
C TYR A 25 10.93 -0.73 -5.24
N ASP A 26 11.15 -0.15 -6.43
CA ASP A 26 10.56 1.14 -6.78
C ASP A 26 9.07 0.96 -7.18
N LEU A 27 8.27 2.02 -7.11
CA LEU A 27 6.84 1.95 -7.39
C LEU A 27 6.52 1.41 -8.79
N LYS A 28 7.37 1.67 -9.79
CA LYS A 28 7.18 1.22 -11.18
C LYS A 28 7.41 -0.27 -11.33
N SER A 29 8.37 -0.83 -10.60
CA SER A 29 8.72 -2.25 -10.61
C SER A 29 7.59 -3.14 -10.08
N CYS A 30 6.64 -2.58 -9.32
CA CYS A 30 5.45 -3.28 -8.86
C CYS A 30 4.43 -3.57 -9.98
N ILE A 31 4.34 -2.70 -10.99
CA ILE A 31 3.35 -2.79 -12.09
C ILE A 31 3.39 -4.14 -12.82
N PRO A 32 4.53 -4.64 -13.32
CA PRO A 32 4.56 -5.91 -14.02
C PRO A 32 4.14 -7.09 -13.13
N ILE A 33 4.45 -7.05 -11.83
CA ILE A 33 4.08 -8.10 -10.88
C ILE A 33 2.56 -8.12 -10.67
N ILE A 34 1.97 -6.97 -10.38
CA ILE A 34 0.52 -6.82 -10.20
C ILE A 34 -0.23 -7.28 -11.46
N ASN A 35 0.20 -6.82 -12.63
CA ASN A 35 -0.43 -7.17 -13.90
C ASN A 35 -0.33 -8.66 -14.21
N ALA A 36 0.82 -9.29 -13.93
CA ALA A 36 0.99 -10.74 -14.11
C ALA A 36 0.05 -11.53 -13.20
N CYS A 37 0.03 -11.21 -11.90
CA CYS A 37 -0.85 -11.88 -10.94
C CYS A 37 -2.33 -11.68 -11.25
N ALA A 38 -2.75 -10.44 -11.55
CA ALA A 38 -4.14 -10.13 -11.86
C ALA A 38 -4.61 -10.80 -13.16
N SER A 39 -3.76 -10.84 -14.19
CA SER A 39 -4.09 -11.53 -15.44
C SER A 39 -4.21 -13.03 -15.23
N ALA A 40 -3.28 -13.64 -14.49
CA ALA A 40 -3.33 -15.07 -14.16
C ALA A 40 -4.56 -15.44 -13.30
N ALA A 41 -5.00 -14.55 -12.41
CA ALA A 41 -6.24 -14.72 -11.67
C ALA A 41 -7.47 -14.72 -12.60
N LYS A 42 -7.51 -13.77 -13.54
CA LYS A 42 -8.62 -13.64 -14.49
C LYS A 42 -8.72 -14.78 -15.50
N THR A 43 -7.62 -15.44 -15.88
CA THR A 43 -7.70 -16.65 -16.72
C THR A 43 -8.42 -17.81 -16.03
N ILE A 44 -8.49 -17.79 -14.70
CA ILE A 44 -9.20 -18.77 -13.90
C ILE A 44 -10.65 -18.38 -13.66
N ARG A 45 -10.90 -17.13 -13.22
CA ARG A 45 -12.24 -16.64 -12.92
C ARG A 45 -12.32 -15.15 -13.26
N ASN A 46 -13.20 -14.79 -14.19
CA ASN A 46 -13.27 -13.44 -14.76
C ASN A 46 -13.73 -12.36 -13.76
N ASP A 47 -14.51 -12.74 -12.75
CA ASP A 47 -15.10 -11.84 -11.75
C ASP A 47 -14.25 -11.70 -10.47
N ILE A 48 -13.05 -12.28 -10.44
CA ILE A 48 -12.18 -12.22 -9.28
C ILE A 48 -11.72 -10.78 -9.02
N ILE A 49 -11.82 -10.35 -7.76
CA ILE A 49 -11.32 -9.05 -7.34
C ILE A 49 -9.84 -9.20 -6.99
N THR A 50 -9.06 -8.21 -7.37
CA THR A 50 -7.61 -8.19 -7.22
C THR A 50 -7.22 -6.85 -6.64
N LEU A 51 -6.44 -6.88 -5.56
CA LEU A 51 -5.96 -5.68 -4.86
C LEU A 51 -4.44 -5.72 -4.78
N CYS A 52 -3.80 -4.57 -4.64
CA CYS A 52 -2.38 -4.46 -4.33
C CYS A 52 -2.15 -4.16 -2.84
N HIS A 53 -1.00 -4.56 -2.31
CA HIS A 53 -0.58 -4.29 -0.93
C HIS A 53 0.94 -4.31 -0.78
N GLY A 54 1.46 -3.45 0.09
CA GLY A 54 2.84 -3.51 0.54
C GLY A 54 3.85 -2.92 -0.44
N GLY A 55 5.13 -3.14 -0.15
CA GLY A 55 6.23 -2.53 -0.89
C GLY A 55 6.19 -0.98 -0.80
N PRO A 56 6.44 -0.28 -1.92
CA PRO A 56 6.42 1.18 -1.97
C PRO A 56 5.01 1.79 -2.11
N ILE A 57 3.92 1.00 -2.06
CA ILE A 57 2.55 1.53 -2.20
C ILE A 57 2.04 1.95 -0.82
N LEU A 58 2.11 3.25 -0.52
CA LEU A 58 1.83 3.77 0.81
C LEU A 58 0.73 4.82 0.82
N GLU A 59 0.93 5.88 0.05
CA GLU A 59 0.08 7.07 0.07
C GLU A 59 -1.01 6.99 -1.02
N PRO A 60 -2.08 7.80 -0.94
CA PRO A 60 -3.13 7.84 -1.95
C PRO A 60 -2.60 8.05 -3.38
N GLU A 61 -1.54 8.83 -3.56
CA GLU A 61 -0.89 9.09 -4.85
C GLU A 61 -0.23 7.83 -5.43
N ASP A 62 0.39 7.01 -4.58
CA ASP A 62 0.99 5.73 -5.00
C ASP A 62 -0.11 4.77 -5.48
N VAL A 63 -1.21 4.70 -4.73
CA VAL A 63 -2.36 3.87 -5.08
C VAL A 63 -2.97 4.35 -6.40
N ALA A 64 -3.19 5.65 -6.57
CA ALA A 64 -3.70 6.22 -7.80
C ALA A 64 -2.78 5.91 -9.00
N TYR A 65 -1.47 6.00 -8.80
CA TYR A 65 -0.48 5.64 -9.81
C TYR A 65 -0.59 4.17 -10.21
N ILE A 66 -0.68 3.26 -9.24
CA ILE A 66 -0.79 1.82 -9.51
C ILE A 66 -2.09 1.49 -10.25
N ILE A 67 -3.23 2.02 -9.81
CA ILE A 67 -4.53 1.78 -10.44
C ILE A 67 -4.54 2.30 -11.89
N ALA A 68 -3.91 3.44 -12.16
CA ALA A 68 -3.80 3.97 -13.51
C ALA A 68 -2.98 3.08 -14.47
N HIS A 69 -2.03 2.28 -13.95
CA HIS A 69 -1.13 1.44 -14.76
C HIS A 69 -1.43 -0.07 -14.68
N CYS A 70 -2.36 -0.48 -13.82
CA CYS A 70 -2.76 -1.87 -13.60
C CYS A 70 -4.27 -2.01 -13.80
N PRO A 71 -4.77 -2.12 -15.05
CA PRO A 71 -6.22 -2.05 -15.35
C PRO A 71 -7.03 -3.20 -14.76
N ASN A 72 -6.37 -4.31 -14.42
CA ASN A 72 -6.98 -5.45 -13.75
C ASN A 72 -6.73 -5.44 -12.24
N CYS A 73 -6.25 -4.34 -11.64
CA CYS A 73 -6.18 -4.14 -10.20
C CYS A 73 -7.34 -3.22 -9.79
N HIS A 74 -8.18 -3.68 -8.86
CA HIS A 74 -9.44 -3.02 -8.50
C HIS A 74 -9.32 -2.12 -7.27
N GLY A 75 -8.19 -2.14 -6.56
CA GLY A 75 -8.00 -1.33 -5.37
C GLY A 75 -6.74 -1.68 -4.60
N PHE A 76 -6.68 -1.17 -3.36
CA PHE A 76 -5.55 -1.30 -2.46
C PHE A 76 -6.02 -1.81 -1.10
N TYR A 77 -5.27 -2.75 -0.53
CA TYR A 77 -5.46 -3.23 0.83
C TYR A 77 -4.47 -2.54 1.75
N GLY A 78 -4.94 -1.57 2.54
CA GLY A 78 -4.10 -0.83 3.49
C GLY A 78 -4.04 -1.50 4.86
N ALA A 79 -2.86 -1.43 5.48
CA ALA A 79 -2.64 -1.81 6.89
C ALA A 79 -1.88 -0.67 7.59
N SER A 80 -0.55 -0.73 7.67
CA SER A 80 0.29 0.30 8.28
C SER A 80 0.05 1.71 7.71
N SER A 81 -0.23 1.83 6.41
CA SER A 81 -0.56 3.11 5.76
C SER A 81 -1.87 3.72 6.25
N MET A 82 -2.81 2.90 6.73
CA MET A 82 -4.12 3.35 7.16
C MET A 82 -4.19 3.62 8.66
N GLU A 83 -3.51 2.82 9.48
CA GLU A 83 -3.59 2.94 10.95
C GLU A 83 -2.31 3.49 11.58
N ARG A 84 -1.14 2.96 11.25
CA ARG A 84 0.09 3.21 12.00
C ARG A 84 0.69 4.55 11.66
N LEU A 85 0.99 4.79 10.39
CA LEU A 85 1.70 6.01 9.98
C LEU A 85 0.91 7.29 10.23
N PRO A 86 -0.41 7.37 9.93
CA PRO A 86 -1.19 8.56 10.26
C PRO A 86 -1.23 8.81 11.77
N THR A 87 -1.33 7.74 12.57
CA THR A 87 -1.35 7.84 14.03
C THR A 87 0.01 8.31 14.59
N GLU A 88 1.13 7.75 14.11
CA GLU A 88 2.48 8.15 14.51
C GLU A 88 2.72 9.63 14.25
N GLN A 89 2.35 10.11 13.05
CA GLN A 89 2.47 11.52 12.68
C GLN A 89 1.59 12.42 13.57
N ALA A 90 0.33 12.05 13.78
CA ALA A 90 -0.61 12.84 14.59
C ALA A 90 -0.16 12.96 16.05
N ILE A 91 0.32 11.85 16.64
CA ILE A 91 0.85 11.84 18.01
C ILE A 91 2.10 12.72 18.10
N LYS A 92 3.07 12.54 17.20
CA LYS A 92 4.32 13.32 17.16
C LYS A 92 4.06 14.82 17.08
N HIS A 93 3.18 15.23 16.16
CA HIS A 93 2.76 16.62 16.00
C HIS A 93 2.10 17.20 17.26
N THR A 94 1.24 16.41 17.90
CA THR A 94 0.56 16.83 19.14
C THR A 94 1.55 17.05 20.27
N ILE A 95 2.52 16.15 20.46
CA ILE A 95 3.56 16.28 21.48
C ILE A 95 4.46 17.49 21.20
N GLN A 96 4.84 17.74 19.94
CA GLN A 96 5.62 18.91 19.55
C GLN A 96 4.93 20.22 19.96
N LYS A 97 3.62 20.35 19.72
CA LYS A 97 2.84 21.52 20.14
C LYS A 97 2.87 21.75 21.65
N PHE A 98 2.76 20.69 22.46
CA PHE A 98 2.88 20.83 23.92
C PHE A 98 4.29 21.26 24.36
N LYS A 99 5.32 20.79 23.65
CA LYS A 99 6.73 21.13 23.94
C LYS A 99 7.09 22.57 23.60
N GLU A 100 6.35 23.23 22.71
CA GLU A 100 6.57 24.62 22.31
C GLU A 100 6.01 25.65 23.31
N ILE A 101 5.21 25.21 24.29
CA ILE A 101 4.66 26.09 25.32
C ILE A 101 5.78 26.58 26.25
N ASN A 102 6.12 27.87 26.14
CA ASN A 102 7.04 28.53 27.07
C ASN A 102 6.28 29.55 27.93
N ARG A 103 6.68 29.64 29.20
CA ARG A 103 6.39 30.83 30.02
C ARG A 103 7.38 31.88 29.55
N GLY A 104 6.88 33.00 29.02
CA GLY A 104 7.67 34.06 28.40
C GLY A 104 8.85 34.54 29.25
#